data_AF-A0A2E1XRE0-F1
#
_entry.id   AF-A0A2E1XRE0-F1
#
_cell.length_a   1.000
_cell.length_b   1.000
_cell.length_c   1.000
_cell.angle_alpha   90.00
_cell.angle_beta   90.00
_cell.angle_gamma   90.00
#
_symmetry.space_group_name_H-M   'P 1'
#
loop_
_entity.id
_entity.type
_entity.pdbx_description
1 polymer ?
#
loop_
_entity_poly.entity_id
_entity_poly.type
_entity_poly.pdbx_seq_one_letter_code
_entity_poly.pdbx_strand_id
1 'polypeptide(L)'
;MSILKVDTINEKTSGNGVAIPGHVIQFLSMRTDGSRSTTSTSLSDTGLTLTITPKSTSSKIVIFANMYEIFKQGANTSPMFAINRAGTIVGDHQASTQMYTTANEYENVQIQYVDEPSTTSATEYKIQYKSSNGNTVYVNGDNTQNHFMLMEIAQ
;
A
#
# COMPACT_ATOMS: atom_id res chain seq x y z
N MET A 1 30.61 26.33 -7.43
CA MET A 1 29.89 25.31 -6.65
C MET A 1 30.58 25.18 -5.31
N SER A 2 29.87 25.37 -4.20
CA SER A 2 30.44 25.23 -2.86
C SER A 2 30.05 23.88 -2.29
N ILE A 3 31.01 23.16 -1.71
CA ILE A 3 30.79 21.88 -1.04
C ILE A 3 30.97 22.12 0.45
N LEU A 4 29.97 21.73 1.25
CA LEU A 4 30.08 21.71 2.71
C LEU A 4 30.41 20.29 3.15
N LYS A 5 31.55 20.09 3.81
CA LYS A 5 31.95 18.81 4.41
C LYS A 5 31.96 18.98 5.92
N VAL A 6 31.16 18.20 6.63
CA VAL A 6 31.06 18.22 8.10
C VAL A 6 30.89 16.80 8.60
N ASP A 7 31.56 16.45 9.71
CA ASP A 7 31.44 15.13 10.32
C ASP A 7 30.21 15.01 11.21
N THR A 8 29.70 16.13 11.73
CA THR A 8 28.51 16.17 12.59
C THR A 8 27.78 17.50 12.38
N ILE A 9 26.46 17.41 12.26
CA ILE A 9 25.57 18.58 12.32
C ILE A 9 24.81 18.50 13.62
N ASN A 10 25.11 19.43 14.54
CA ASN A 10 24.43 19.49 15.82
C ASN A 10 23.32 20.54 15.74
N GLU A 11 22.09 20.10 15.96
CA GLU A 11 20.90 20.96 16.04
C GLU A 11 21.11 22.12 17.02
N LYS A 12 20.78 23.35 16.60
CA LYS A 12 20.75 24.48 17.55
C LYS A 12 19.61 24.36 18.56
N THR A 13 18.51 23.71 18.16
CA THR A 13 17.34 23.40 18.99
C THR A 13 16.91 21.96 18.71
N SER A 14 16.79 21.12 19.73
CA SER A 14 16.37 19.72 19.58
C SER A 14 15.02 19.61 18.85
N GLY A 15 14.99 18.84 17.76
CA GLY A 15 13.74 18.35 17.16
C GLY A 15 13.39 18.88 15.76
N ASN A 16 14.23 19.71 15.13
CA ASN A 16 13.95 20.24 13.79
C ASN A 16 14.73 19.55 12.66
N GLY A 17 15.76 18.77 13.01
CA GLY A 17 16.64 18.11 12.05
C GLY A 17 17.39 19.10 11.14
N VAL A 18 18.32 18.57 10.36
CA VAL A 18 18.62 19.21 9.08
C VAL A 18 17.34 19.09 8.27
N ALA A 19 16.62 20.19 8.11
CA ALA A 19 15.46 20.25 7.25
C ALA A 19 15.94 20.03 5.80
N ILE A 20 15.73 18.82 5.30
CA ILE A 20 15.93 18.44 3.91
C ILE A 20 14.54 18.19 3.32
N PRO A 21 13.82 19.22 2.83
CA PRO A 21 12.48 19.03 2.30
C PRO A 21 12.44 17.91 1.25
N GLY A 22 11.42 17.05 1.32
CA GLY A 22 11.23 15.95 0.38
C GLY A 22 12.11 14.71 0.61
N HIS A 23 12.91 14.65 1.68
CA HIS A 23 13.58 13.39 2.04
C HIS A 23 12.60 12.36 2.63
N VAL A 24 12.93 11.08 2.47
CA VAL A 24 12.23 9.97 3.10
C VAL A 24 12.65 9.90 4.57
N ILE A 25 11.69 10.08 5.49
CA ILE A 25 11.90 9.99 6.94
C ILE A 25 11.89 8.53 7.39
N GLN A 26 10.95 7.74 6.87
CA GLN A 26 10.80 6.33 7.16
C GLN A 26 10.50 5.56 5.88
N PHE A 27 11.11 4.40 5.72
CA PHE A 27 10.83 3.45 4.64
C PHE A 27 10.52 2.09 5.27
N LEU A 28 9.33 1.58 4.99
CA LEU A 28 8.91 0.23 5.38
C LEU A 28 8.52 -0.53 4.13
N SER A 29 8.87 -1.81 4.06
CA SER A 29 8.42 -2.68 2.99
C SER A 29 8.22 -4.10 3.49
N MET A 30 7.34 -4.82 2.81
CA MET A 30 7.15 -6.25 2.99
C MET A 30 6.72 -6.91 1.69
N ARG A 31 6.65 -8.22 1.73
CA ARG A 31 6.03 -9.04 0.69
C ARG A 31 5.13 -10.09 1.30
N THR A 32 4.18 -10.58 0.52
CA THR A 32 3.44 -11.80 0.83
C THR A 32 4.06 -13.01 0.15
N ASP A 33 3.83 -14.16 0.76
CA ASP A 33 4.11 -15.47 0.20
C ASP A 33 2.81 -16.29 0.13
N GLY A 34 2.72 -17.17 -0.87
CA GLY A 34 1.61 -18.10 -1.07
C GLY A 34 0.37 -17.48 -1.71
N SER A 35 -0.28 -18.28 -2.56
CA SER A 35 -1.55 -17.91 -3.20
C SER A 35 -2.69 -17.83 -2.20
N ARG A 36 -3.55 -16.83 -2.36
CA ARG A 36 -4.75 -16.61 -1.55
C ARG A 36 -5.94 -16.39 -2.46
N SER A 37 -7.09 -16.94 -2.08
CA SER A 37 -8.33 -16.79 -2.82
C SER A 37 -9.47 -16.35 -1.94
N THR A 38 -10.44 -15.66 -2.54
CA THR A 38 -11.71 -15.36 -1.89
C THR A 38 -12.87 -15.41 -2.88
N THR A 39 -14.03 -15.80 -2.37
CA THR A 39 -15.34 -15.61 -3.02
C THR A 39 -16.15 -14.52 -2.31
N SER A 40 -15.63 -13.93 -1.24
CA SER A 40 -16.34 -12.91 -0.47
C SER A 40 -16.54 -11.64 -1.29
N THR A 41 -17.74 -11.06 -1.21
CA THR A 41 -18.04 -9.70 -1.71
C THR A 41 -17.75 -8.61 -0.69
N SER A 42 -17.26 -8.98 0.49
CA SER A 42 -16.71 -8.09 1.52
C SER A 42 -15.19 -8.16 1.54
N LEU A 43 -14.55 -7.02 1.83
CA LEU A 43 -13.09 -6.89 1.85
C LEU A 43 -12.45 -7.82 2.89
N SER A 44 -11.33 -8.41 2.51
CA SER A 44 -10.50 -9.28 3.35
C SER A 44 -9.02 -8.98 3.14
N ASP A 45 -8.21 -9.25 4.16
CA ASP A 45 -6.77 -8.93 4.13
C ASP A 45 -6.03 -9.80 3.12
N THR A 46 -5.20 -9.17 2.29
CA THR A 46 -4.25 -9.90 1.42
C THR A 46 -3.08 -10.50 2.21
N GLY A 47 -2.85 -10.03 3.44
CA GLY A 47 -1.67 -10.33 4.25
C GLY A 47 -0.55 -9.28 4.12
N LEU A 48 -0.69 -8.30 3.22
CA LEU A 48 0.17 -7.11 3.17
C LEU A 48 -0.30 -6.10 4.22
N THR A 49 0.38 -6.08 5.37
CA THR A 49 0.09 -5.20 6.52
C THR A 49 1.37 -4.55 7.03
N LEU A 50 1.45 -3.22 6.98
CA LEU A 50 2.57 -2.45 7.52
C LEU A 50 2.05 -1.40 8.49
N THR A 51 2.79 -1.18 9.57
CA THR A 51 2.49 -0.15 10.57
C THR A 51 3.61 0.87 10.62
N ILE A 52 3.27 2.14 10.39
CA ILE A 52 4.20 3.27 10.42
C ILE A 52 3.76 4.26 11.50
N THR A 53 4.71 4.83 12.25
CA THR A 53 4.42 5.87 13.26
C THR A 53 4.91 7.20 12.71
N PRO A 54 4.05 8.06 12.13
CA PRO A 54 4.52 9.30 11.52
C PRO A 54 5.24 10.19 12.54
N LYS A 55 6.29 10.88 12.10
CA LYS A 55 7.10 11.78 12.93
C LYS A 55 6.50 13.18 13.04
N SER A 56 5.55 13.52 12.18
CA SER A 56 4.81 14.78 12.21
C SER A 56 3.33 14.55 11.87
N THR A 57 2.46 15.43 12.36
CA THR A 57 1.07 15.49 11.90
C THR A 57 0.96 16.01 10.46
N SER A 58 1.99 16.67 9.92
CA SER A 58 2.04 17.07 8.52
C SER A 58 2.59 16.00 7.57
N SER A 59 2.96 14.83 8.08
CA SER A 59 3.59 13.78 7.28
C SER A 59 2.70 13.30 6.15
N LYS A 60 3.29 13.20 4.96
CA LYS A 60 2.68 12.47 3.83
C LYS A 60 3.22 11.05 3.80
N ILE A 61 2.33 10.07 3.75
CA ILE A 61 2.68 8.67 3.61
C ILE A 61 2.39 8.24 2.17
N VAL A 62 3.45 8.02 1.40
CA VAL A 62 3.35 7.49 0.04
C VAL A 62 3.27 5.98 0.12
N ILE A 63 2.25 5.41 -0.51
CA ILE A 63 1.89 4.01 -0.45
C ILE A 63 2.00 3.43 -1.85
N PHE A 64 2.75 2.34 -1.99
CA PHE A 64 2.76 1.52 -3.20
C PHE A 64 2.49 0.06 -2.84
N ALA A 65 1.56 -0.57 -3.57
CA ALA A 65 1.44 -2.01 -3.63
C ALA A 65 1.54 -2.48 -5.08
N ASN A 66 2.48 -3.40 -5.33
CA ASN A 66 2.62 -4.07 -6.62
C ASN A 66 2.09 -5.49 -6.45
N MET A 67 0.96 -5.74 -7.08
CA MET A 67 0.23 -6.99 -7.00
C MET A 67 0.42 -7.74 -8.32
N TYR A 68 1.06 -8.90 -8.25
CA TYR A 68 1.36 -9.76 -9.37
C TYR A 68 0.46 -11.01 -9.35
N GLU A 69 0.22 -11.54 -10.54
CA GLU A 69 -0.60 -12.74 -10.75
C GLU A 69 -1.96 -12.65 -10.04
N ILE A 70 -2.64 -11.52 -10.21
CA ILE A 70 -4.04 -11.40 -9.81
C ILE A 70 -4.85 -12.21 -10.80
N PHE A 71 -5.64 -13.15 -10.30
CA PHE A 71 -6.37 -14.10 -11.14
C PHE A 71 -7.85 -14.10 -10.79
N LYS A 72 -8.70 -14.21 -11.80
CA LYS A 72 -10.14 -14.43 -11.62
C LYS A 72 -10.59 -15.72 -12.28
N GLN A 73 -11.58 -16.37 -11.67
CA GLN A 73 -12.30 -17.49 -12.25
C GLN A 73 -13.68 -17.06 -12.72
N GLY A 74 -14.00 -17.41 -13.96
CA GLY A 74 -15.32 -17.19 -14.52
C GLY A 74 -15.54 -15.82 -15.17
N ALA A 75 -16.71 -15.73 -15.81
CA ALA A 75 -17.11 -14.56 -16.56
C ALA A 75 -17.59 -13.43 -15.65
N ASN A 76 -17.38 -12.19 -16.11
CA ASN A 76 -17.98 -10.98 -15.55
C ASN A 76 -17.65 -10.77 -14.06
N THR A 77 -16.43 -11.17 -13.66
CA THR A 77 -15.89 -11.06 -12.30
C THR A 77 -14.70 -10.13 -12.29
N SER A 78 -14.58 -9.33 -11.24
CA SER A 78 -13.43 -8.46 -10.99
C SER A 78 -12.91 -8.74 -9.58
N PRO A 79 -11.60 -8.93 -9.40
CA PRO A 79 -10.98 -8.63 -8.12
C PRO A 79 -11.09 -7.13 -7.87
N MET A 80 -11.39 -6.73 -6.65
CA MET A 80 -11.47 -5.32 -6.27
C MET A 80 -10.62 -5.10 -5.04
N PHE A 81 -9.86 -4.01 -5.02
CA PHE A 81 -8.86 -3.73 -3.99
C PHE A 81 -9.19 -2.47 -3.21
N ALA A 82 -8.65 -2.39 -1.99
CA ALA A 82 -8.75 -1.20 -1.15
C ALA A 82 -7.54 -1.10 -0.23
N ILE A 83 -7.18 0.12 0.15
CA ILE A 83 -6.23 0.36 1.23
C ILE A 83 -7.05 0.60 2.50
N ASN A 84 -6.79 -0.19 3.54
CA ASN A 84 -7.40 0.00 4.85
C ASN A 84 -6.38 0.67 5.77
N ARG A 85 -6.64 1.93 6.13
CA ARG A 85 -5.90 2.69 7.12
C ARG A 85 -6.62 2.60 8.47
N ALA A 86 -6.10 1.78 9.38
CA ALA A 86 -6.60 1.63 10.75
C ALA A 86 -8.14 1.50 10.86
N GLY A 87 -8.76 0.71 9.98
CA GLY A 87 -10.20 0.47 9.91
C GLY A 87 -10.96 1.33 8.91
N THR A 88 -10.33 2.37 8.34
CA THR A 88 -10.94 3.26 7.34
C THR A 88 -10.41 2.94 5.94
N ILE A 89 -11.29 2.84 4.96
CA ILE A 89 -10.86 2.68 3.56
C ILE A 89 -10.38 4.02 2.99
N VAL A 90 -9.16 4.03 2.45
CA VAL A 90 -8.53 5.14 1.75
C VAL A 90 -8.04 4.67 0.37
N GLY A 91 -7.89 5.56 -0.60
CA GLY A 91 -7.48 5.20 -1.97
C GLY A 91 -8.43 4.18 -2.61
N ASP A 92 -9.58 4.64 -3.11
CA ASP A 92 -10.65 3.75 -3.54
C ASP A 92 -10.40 3.13 -4.92
N HIS A 93 -10.09 1.83 -4.93
CA HIS A 93 -10.10 0.97 -6.12
C HIS A 93 -11.25 -0.06 -6.06
N GLN A 94 -12.22 0.09 -5.15
CA GLN A 94 -13.38 -0.80 -5.10
C GLN A 94 -14.32 -0.62 -6.27
N ALA A 95 -14.29 0.55 -6.93
CA ALA A 95 -15.05 0.81 -8.14
C ALA A 95 -14.25 0.53 -9.42
N SER A 96 -12.97 0.13 -9.33
CA SER A 96 -12.20 -0.21 -10.53
C SER A 96 -12.63 -1.58 -11.04
N THR A 97 -13.34 -1.60 -12.17
CA THR A 97 -13.67 -2.82 -12.90
C THR A 97 -12.40 -3.34 -13.57
N GLN A 98 -11.70 -4.26 -12.91
CA GLN A 98 -10.50 -4.94 -13.42
C GLN A 98 -10.91 -6.29 -14.02
N MET A 99 -10.25 -6.72 -15.08
CA MET A 99 -10.42 -8.07 -15.63
C MET A 99 -11.89 -8.45 -15.93
N TYR A 100 -12.78 -7.51 -16.30
CA TYR A 100 -14.20 -7.82 -16.50
C TYR A 100 -14.47 -8.44 -17.87
N THR A 101 -13.95 -9.65 -18.04
CA THR A 101 -14.00 -10.44 -19.27
C THR A 101 -14.81 -11.72 -19.05
N THR A 102 -15.06 -12.49 -20.12
CA THR A 102 -15.85 -13.73 -20.07
C THR A 102 -15.03 -14.98 -19.74
N ALA A 103 -13.70 -14.87 -19.67
CA ALA A 103 -12.79 -16.00 -19.48
C ALA A 103 -12.01 -15.89 -18.16
N ASN A 104 -11.29 -16.96 -17.81
CA ASN A 104 -10.25 -16.88 -16.79
C ASN A 104 -9.12 -15.98 -17.29
N GLU A 105 -8.56 -15.16 -16.40
CA GLU A 105 -7.60 -14.13 -16.78
C GLU A 105 -6.65 -13.85 -15.63
N TYR A 106 -5.42 -13.46 -15.97
CA TYR A 106 -4.38 -12.99 -15.05
C TYR A 106 -4.03 -11.54 -15.38
N GLU A 107 -3.81 -10.70 -14.36
CA GLU A 107 -3.39 -9.31 -14.49
C GLU A 107 -2.41 -8.94 -13.37
N ASN A 108 -1.57 -7.94 -13.62
CA ASN A 108 -0.77 -7.29 -12.58
C ASN A 108 -1.39 -5.93 -12.25
N VAL A 109 -1.60 -5.68 -10.97
CA VAL A 109 -2.29 -4.49 -10.47
C VAL A 109 -1.34 -3.65 -9.64
N GLN A 110 -1.24 -2.38 -9.96
CA GLN A 110 -0.50 -1.41 -9.15
C GLN A 110 -1.46 -0.51 -8.40
N ILE A 111 -1.28 -0.43 -7.07
CA ILE A 111 -2.05 0.43 -6.18
C ILE A 111 -1.11 1.52 -5.68
N GLN A 112 -1.51 2.78 -5.84
CA GLN A 112 -0.73 3.93 -5.39
C GLN A 112 -1.64 4.92 -4.66
N TYR A 113 -1.19 5.43 -3.52
CA TYR A 113 -1.92 6.45 -2.78
C TYR A 113 -0.96 7.34 -1.98
N VAL A 114 -1.34 8.58 -1.75
CA VAL A 114 -0.65 9.47 -0.81
C VAL A 114 -1.64 9.81 0.29
N ASP A 115 -1.32 9.40 1.52
CA ASP A 115 -2.14 9.66 2.69
C ASP A 115 -1.57 10.78 3.56
N GLU A 116 -2.47 11.49 4.24
CA GLU A 116 -2.17 12.55 5.22
C GLU A 116 -2.83 12.21 6.56
N PRO A 117 -2.29 11.23 7.32
CA PRO A 117 -2.99 10.67 8.48
C PRO A 117 -3.12 11.65 9.65
N SER A 118 -2.46 12.82 9.60
CA SER A 118 -2.62 13.90 10.57
C SER A 118 -2.38 13.49 12.03
N THR A 119 -1.48 12.53 12.25
CA THR A 119 -1.23 11.89 13.55
C THR A 119 0.25 11.55 13.70
N THR A 120 0.72 11.45 14.94
CA THR A 120 2.03 10.87 15.28
C THR A 120 1.91 9.49 15.94
N SER A 121 0.71 8.95 16.03
CA SER A 121 0.45 7.60 16.52
C SER A 121 0.72 6.54 15.44
N ALA A 122 1.03 5.32 15.87
CA ALA A 122 1.15 4.18 14.97
C ALA A 122 -0.12 4.03 14.12
N THR A 123 0.06 4.02 12.80
CA THR A 123 -0.98 3.90 11.79
C THR A 123 -0.72 2.64 10.98
N GLU A 124 -1.66 1.71 11.04
CA GLU A 124 -1.62 0.46 10.28
C GLU A 124 -2.25 0.65 8.90
N TYR A 125 -1.58 0.18 7.86
CA TYR A 125 -2.08 0.10 6.50
C TYR A 125 -2.13 -1.34 6.05
N LYS A 126 -3.25 -1.73 5.45
CA LYS A 126 -3.44 -3.04 4.82
C LYS A 126 -3.90 -2.91 3.39
N ILE A 127 -3.43 -3.82 2.54
CA ILE A 127 -4.08 -4.04 1.24
C ILE A 127 -5.15 -5.11 1.42
N GLN A 128 -6.39 -4.76 1.08
CA GLN A 128 -7.54 -5.66 1.13
C GLN A 128 -8.09 -5.93 -0.26
N TYR A 129 -8.77 -7.06 -0.41
CA TYR A 129 -9.40 -7.47 -1.67
C TYR A 129 -10.73 -8.20 -1.45
N LYS A 130 -11.57 -8.19 -2.50
CA LYS A 130 -12.84 -8.92 -2.57
C LYS A 130 -13.16 -9.32 -4.03
N SER A 131 -14.10 -10.25 -4.17
CA SER A 131 -14.77 -10.53 -5.44
C SER A 131 -15.88 -9.52 -5.69
N SER A 132 -16.09 -9.12 -6.95
CA SER A 132 -17.20 -8.24 -7.33
C SER A 132 -18.57 -8.91 -7.27
N ASN A 133 -18.63 -10.24 -7.41
CA ASN A 133 -19.89 -10.94 -7.62
C ASN A 133 -19.99 -12.32 -6.97
N GLY A 134 -18.97 -12.75 -6.21
CA GLY A 134 -18.99 -14.04 -5.51
C GLY A 134 -18.17 -15.15 -6.18
N ASN A 135 -17.72 -14.95 -7.42
CA ASN A 135 -16.80 -15.89 -8.05
C ASN A 135 -15.39 -15.78 -7.44
N THR A 136 -14.63 -16.87 -7.53
CA THR A 136 -13.29 -16.93 -6.95
C THR A 136 -12.34 -15.96 -7.63
N VAL A 137 -11.70 -15.12 -6.83
CA VAL A 137 -10.57 -14.29 -7.23
C VAL A 137 -9.36 -14.62 -6.36
N TYR A 138 -8.18 -14.46 -6.91
CA TYR A 138 -6.92 -14.78 -6.26
C TYR A 138 -6.01 -13.57 -6.25
N VAL A 139 -5.25 -13.46 -5.17
CA VAL A 139 -4.04 -12.63 -5.10
C VAL A 139 -2.86 -13.57 -4.92
N ASN A 140 -1.68 -13.18 -5.44
CA ASN A 140 -0.49 -14.02 -5.39
C ASN A 140 -0.70 -15.35 -6.13
N GLY A 141 -1.40 -15.31 -7.27
CA GLY A 141 -1.58 -16.45 -8.16
C GLY A 141 -0.25 -17.14 -8.47
N ASP A 142 -0.28 -18.46 -8.62
CA ASP A 142 0.90 -19.30 -8.86
C ASP A 142 2.02 -19.12 -7.81
N ASN A 143 1.67 -18.67 -6.60
CA ASN A 143 2.57 -18.36 -5.49
C ASN A 143 3.56 -17.23 -5.77
N THR A 144 3.24 -16.33 -6.70
CA THR A 144 4.05 -15.14 -6.98
C THR A 144 3.98 -14.15 -5.81
N GLN A 145 5.10 -13.50 -5.50
CA GLN A 145 5.21 -12.54 -4.39
C GLN A 145 4.62 -11.19 -4.77
N ASN A 146 3.84 -10.59 -3.85
CA ASN A 146 3.33 -9.22 -3.98
C ASN A 146 4.06 -8.33 -3.01
N HIS A 147 4.28 -7.07 -3.38
CA HIS A 147 5.14 -6.15 -2.64
C HIS A 147 4.34 -4.97 -2.14
N PHE A 148 4.58 -4.57 -0.89
CA PHE A 148 3.94 -3.42 -0.26
C PHE A 148 4.99 -2.55 0.41
N MET A 149 4.90 -1.23 0.20
CA MET A 149 5.84 -0.27 0.77
C MET A 149 5.17 1.03 1.19
N LEU A 150 5.69 1.60 2.27
CA LEU A 150 5.31 2.89 2.84
C LEU A 150 6.54 3.78 2.92
N MET A 151 6.41 5.01 2.45
CA MET A 151 7.41 6.07 2.59
C MET A 151 6.80 7.26 3.30
N GLU A 152 7.33 7.64 4.45
CA GLU A 152 7.01 8.93 5.05
C GLU A 152 7.91 10.01 4.43
N ILE A 153 7.31 11.08 3.93
CA ILE A 153 8.01 12.19 3.29
C ILE A 153 7.98 13.41 4.21
N ALA A 154 9.15 14.01 4.43
CA ALA A 154 9.26 15.30 5.11
C ALA A 154 8.63 16.41 4.26
N GLN A 155 7.68 17.14 4.84
CA GLN A 155 7.14 18.38 4.29
C GLN A 155 8.12 19.54 4.54
#